data_AF-A0A0S1SCT2-F1
#
_entry.id   AF-A0A0S1SCT2-F1
#
_cell.length_a   1.000
_cell.length_b   1.000
_cell.length_c   1.000
_cell.angle_alpha   90.00
_cell.angle_beta   90.00
_cell.angle_gamma   90.00
#
_symmetry.space_group_name_H-M   'P 1'
#
loop_
_entity.id
_entity.type
_entity.pdbx_description
1 polymer ?
#
loop_
_entity_poly.entity_id
_entity_poly.type
_entity_poly.pdbx_seq_one_letter_code
_entity_poly.pdbx_strand_id
1 'polypeptide(L)'
;MDTNSKTVRLIIFITGLLLSTISYGQTSLKEIGLKAGKHKVGFKHYTVSDSTRTYRIHNEFNNQLIKRPIPISIWYPAKIENSNSEQLTVLNYLEILKEEEEWKNLPNNFLLDWFPYLWNTPENKAHLSEKTNAFSNPTLLDGKFPVVVYAPSYQASSIENFGLFEYLASNGFVVISSPSRGTDTRWLEGGTTRDMETQSRDVEFLLKEISTYENIDLEKVALMGFSFGGLSNAITVMKNKTIKAIVSLDGTERYNYPVLEKSPYFNLDKFSIPYIHFAQKEIPKEVLTTEKIPEELNYKFQLYDSLEYSNINRYRFHDLTHSYFSSFGVLFANRDKRQDKSDDKIMASYNLLCQHTLQFLNATLKNEKNAIAFIENKPVANGFSDSLISKQTKKAIEKEFTYKDFNDLAFKQDYQDLIPLYEKTMVNHPNLELQEGMLNTLGLRLSFNSEKKGQGYNVLLLALHLNPKSANLYDSLAEAYFYNEDYQNAILNYKKSLELNHENQNAIDRLKQLKE
;
A
#
# COMPACT_ATOMS: atom_id res chain seq x y z
N MET A 1 44.27 83.40 -15.01
CA MET A 1 43.69 82.26 -14.27
C MET A 1 42.19 82.48 -14.20
N ASP A 2 41.53 82.57 -15.36
CA ASP A 2 41.01 81.47 -16.20
C ASP A 2 39.88 80.70 -15.49
N THR A 3 38.62 81.09 -15.77
CA THR A 3 37.62 80.41 -16.66
C THR A 3 36.95 79.22 -15.97
N ASN A 4 35.65 78.92 -15.98
CA ASN A 4 34.45 79.29 -16.76
C ASN A 4 33.25 78.88 -15.86
N SER A 5 32.19 79.68 -15.70
CA SER A 5 31.01 79.72 -16.57
C SER A 5 30.28 78.37 -16.77
N LYS A 6 28.99 78.39 -16.40
CA LYS A 6 27.81 77.88 -17.14
C LYS A 6 27.18 76.51 -16.80
N THR A 7 25.95 76.64 -16.28
CA THR A 7 24.66 76.04 -16.74
C THR A 7 24.12 74.71 -16.18
N VAL A 8 22.79 74.77 -16.03
CA VAL A 8 21.76 73.73 -16.20
C VAL A 8 21.25 73.02 -14.94
N ARG A 9 20.05 73.48 -14.56
CA ARG A 9 18.99 72.71 -13.89
C ARG A 9 18.96 71.26 -14.36
N LEU A 10 19.07 70.31 -13.44
CA LEU A 10 18.44 69.02 -13.62
C LEU A 10 17.93 68.50 -12.28
N ILE A 11 16.68 68.83 -12.01
CA ILE A 11 15.81 68.08 -11.10
C ILE A 11 15.66 66.70 -11.75
N ILE A 12 16.45 65.72 -11.31
CA ILE A 12 16.21 64.32 -11.60
C ILE A 12 15.36 63.77 -10.45
N PHE A 13 14.10 63.54 -10.78
CA PHE A 13 13.19 62.61 -10.14
C PHE A 13 13.94 61.37 -9.61
N ILE A 14 14.02 61.20 -8.29
CA ILE A 14 14.27 59.90 -7.67
C ILE A 14 12.93 59.16 -7.67
N THR A 15 12.58 58.62 -8.83
CA THR A 15 11.64 57.52 -9.00
C THR A 15 12.43 56.37 -9.57
N GLY A 16 12.36 55.20 -8.92
CA GLY A 16 12.73 53.93 -9.52
C GLY A 16 14.07 53.38 -9.06
N LEU A 17 14.08 52.83 -7.85
CA LEU A 17 14.58 51.49 -7.62
C LEU A 17 13.94 51.00 -6.32
N LEU A 18 12.67 50.61 -6.44
CA LEU A 18 12.23 49.38 -5.80
C LEU A 18 13.26 48.33 -6.22
N LEU A 19 14.25 48.09 -5.36
CA LEU A 19 14.83 46.77 -5.23
C LEU A 19 13.65 45.88 -4.84
N SER A 20 12.88 45.46 -5.84
CA SER A 20 12.30 44.14 -5.79
C SER A 20 13.50 43.24 -5.60
N THR A 21 13.81 42.94 -4.33
CA THR A 21 14.45 41.68 -4.01
C THR A 21 13.64 40.67 -4.79
N ILE A 22 14.23 40.17 -5.87
CA ILE A 22 13.75 38.95 -6.49
C ILE A 22 13.72 37.99 -5.31
N SER A 23 12.52 37.72 -4.80
CA SER A 23 12.31 36.68 -3.82
C SER A 23 12.85 35.45 -4.52
N TYR A 24 14.05 35.03 -4.14
CA TYR A 24 14.52 33.69 -4.45
C TYR A 24 13.42 32.79 -3.90
N GLY A 25 12.71 32.10 -4.80
CA GLY A 25 11.51 31.35 -4.47
C GLY A 25 11.81 30.44 -3.30
N GLN A 26 11.28 30.80 -2.14
CA GLN A 26 11.35 30.01 -0.93
C GLN A 26 10.21 29.00 -1.03
N THR A 27 10.45 27.73 -0.71
CA THR A 27 9.33 26.80 -0.56
C THR A 27 8.45 27.21 0.62
N SER A 28 7.19 26.83 0.60
CA SER A 28 6.36 26.85 1.81
C SER A 28 5.27 25.80 1.69
N LEU A 29 4.83 25.27 2.83
CA LEU A 29 3.73 24.30 2.90
C LEU A 29 2.47 24.88 2.26
N LYS A 30 2.23 26.18 2.43
CA LYS A 30 1.09 26.89 1.83
C LYS A 30 1.22 27.00 0.31
N GLU A 31 2.40 27.32 -0.22
CA GLU A 31 2.64 27.52 -1.66
C GLU A 31 2.70 26.22 -2.45
N ILE A 32 2.88 25.06 -1.79
CA ILE A 32 2.58 23.77 -2.45
C ILE A 32 1.16 23.79 -3.02
N GLY A 33 0.21 24.48 -2.38
CA GLY A 33 -1.13 24.72 -2.92
C GLY A 33 -2.08 23.53 -2.82
N LEU A 34 -1.83 22.60 -1.89
CA LEU A 34 -2.74 21.49 -1.61
C LEU A 34 -4.06 22.04 -1.03
N LYS A 35 -5.15 21.86 -1.77
CA LYS A 35 -6.48 22.28 -1.30
C LYS A 35 -7.05 21.20 -0.38
N ALA A 36 -7.14 21.51 0.92
CA ALA A 36 -7.74 20.59 1.89
C ALA A 36 -9.14 20.16 1.45
N GLY A 37 -9.46 18.89 1.71
CA GLY A 37 -10.80 18.34 1.50
C GLY A 37 -11.82 18.83 2.53
N LYS A 38 -12.98 18.18 2.57
CA LYS A 38 -14.12 18.60 3.40
C LYS A 38 -13.92 18.42 4.91
N HIS A 39 -12.96 17.60 5.33
CA HIS A 39 -12.73 17.26 6.73
C HIS A 39 -11.58 18.07 7.33
N LYS A 40 -11.67 18.37 8.63
CA LYS A 40 -10.49 18.74 9.41
C LYS A 40 -9.62 17.50 9.61
N VAL A 41 -8.35 17.72 9.91
CA VAL A 41 -7.39 16.62 10.08
C VAL A 41 -7.01 16.53 11.55
N GLY A 42 -7.19 15.35 12.13
CA GLY A 42 -6.59 15.01 13.41
C GLY A 42 -5.29 14.28 13.24
N PHE A 43 -4.39 14.50 14.19
CA PHE A 43 -3.10 13.85 14.24
C PHE A 43 -2.81 13.31 15.64
N LYS A 44 -2.27 12.09 15.69
CA LYS A 44 -1.78 11.43 16.91
C LYS A 44 -0.44 10.77 16.63
N HIS A 45 0.46 10.83 17.61
CA HIS A 45 1.71 10.10 17.62
C HIS A 45 1.89 9.37 18.95
N TYR A 46 2.24 8.09 18.91
CA TYR A 46 2.45 7.25 20.09
C TYR A 46 3.31 6.02 19.76
N THR A 47 3.92 5.38 20.75
CA THR A 47 4.72 4.15 20.55
C THR A 47 4.03 2.93 21.17
N VAL A 48 3.99 1.83 20.41
CA VAL A 48 3.55 0.50 20.88
C VAL A 48 4.73 -0.48 20.86
N SER A 49 4.72 -1.49 21.74
CA SER A 49 5.74 -2.55 21.73
C SER A 49 5.28 -3.78 20.96
N ASP A 50 6.06 -4.22 19.98
CA ASP A 50 5.93 -5.55 19.39
C ASP A 50 6.69 -6.57 20.24
N SER A 51 5.95 -7.35 21.05
CA SER A 51 6.54 -8.36 21.92
C SER A 51 7.07 -9.61 21.21
N THR A 52 6.84 -9.75 19.91
CA THR A 52 7.31 -10.90 19.11
C THR A 52 8.71 -10.71 18.53
N ARG A 53 9.27 -9.50 18.69
CA ARG A 53 10.59 -9.12 18.18
C ARG A 53 11.40 -8.41 19.23
N THR A 54 12.70 -8.70 19.26
CA THR A 54 13.68 -8.02 20.11
C THR A 54 14.30 -6.84 19.38
N TYR A 55 14.80 -5.88 20.14
CA TYR A 55 15.45 -4.68 19.65
C TYR A 55 16.48 -4.18 20.66
N ARG A 56 17.46 -3.41 20.18
CA ARG A 56 18.45 -2.71 21.00
C ARG A 56 18.64 -1.30 20.48
N ILE A 57 18.62 -0.35 21.39
CA ILE A 57 19.03 1.04 21.11
C ILE A 57 20.55 1.04 20.99
N HIS A 58 21.07 1.33 19.79
CA HIS A 58 22.48 1.08 19.47
C HIS A 58 23.46 1.84 20.37
N ASN A 59 23.10 3.08 20.76
CA ASN A 59 23.94 3.99 21.53
C ASN A 59 23.54 4.09 23.01
N GLU A 60 22.77 3.13 23.54
CA GLU A 60 22.39 3.13 24.94
C GLU A 60 23.50 2.54 25.83
N PHE A 61 23.64 3.04 27.06
CA PHE A 61 24.70 2.64 27.99
C PHE A 61 24.63 1.16 28.41
N ASN A 62 23.48 0.51 28.19
CA ASN A 62 23.28 -0.89 28.51
C ASN A 62 23.04 -1.68 27.21
N ASN A 63 23.57 -2.91 27.13
CA ASN A 63 23.35 -3.80 26.00
C ASN A 63 22.03 -4.58 26.12
N GLN A 64 21.00 -3.98 26.73
CA GLN A 64 19.75 -4.69 27.00
C GLN A 64 18.94 -4.88 25.72
N LEU A 65 18.41 -6.09 25.58
CA LEU A 65 17.39 -6.38 24.58
C LEU A 65 16.04 -5.97 25.14
N ILE A 66 15.35 -5.11 24.40
CA ILE A 66 13.97 -4.70 24.68
C ILE A 66 13.02 -5.31 23.65
N LYS A 67 11.71 -5.22 23.91
CA LYS A 67 10.69 -5.47 22.87
C LYS A 67 10.81 -4.39 21.79
N ARG A 68 10.62 -4.74 20.52
CA ARG A 68 10.75 -3.77 19.42
C ARG A 68 9.75 -2.62 19.58
N PRO A 69 10.20 -1.37 19.75
CA PRO A 69 9.30 -0.23 19.77
C PRO A 69 8.86 0.11 18.35
N ILE A 70 7.56 0.34 18.18
CA ILE A 70 6.92 0.76 16.94
C ILE A 70 6.28 2.13 17.18
N PRO A 71 6.99 3.23 16.87
CA PRO A 71 6.40 4.57 16.83
C PRO A 71 5.35 4.63 15.72
N ILE A 72 4.20 5.20 16.02
CA ILE A 72 3.02 5.21 15.16
C ILE A 72 2.50 6.63 15.05
N SER A 73 2.40 7.10 13.81
CA SER A 73 1.78 8.37 13.45
C SER A 73 0.48 8.11 12.70
N ILE A 74 -0.62 8.72 13.13
CA ILE A 74 -1.94 8.57 12.52
C ILE A 74 -2.53 9.93 12.16
N TRP A 75 -2.91 10.10 10.89
CA TRP A 75 -3.72 11.20 10.39
C TRP A 75 -5.12 10.70 10.09
N TYR A 76 -6.14 11.40 10.56
CA TYR A 76 -7.52 10.94 10.42
C TYR A 76 -8.51 12.09 10.17
N PRO A 77 -9.65 11.81 9.51
CA PRO A 77 -10.72 12.78 9.35
C PRO A 77 -11.33 13.14 10.72
N ALA A 78 -11.44 14.43 11.00
CA ALA A 78 -11.83 14.94 12.31
C ALA A 78 -12.81 16.12 12.21
N LYS A 79 -13.43 16.43 13.34
CA LYS A 79 -14.21 17.66 13.59
C LYS A 79 -13.60 18.41 14.78
N ILE A 80 -13.64 19.73 14.72
CA ILE A 80 -13.19 20.59 15.82
C ILE A 80 -14.43 20.97 16.61
N GLU A 81 -14.64 20.30 17.74
CA GLU A 81 -15.75 20.60 18.66
C GLU A 81 -15.24 21.25 19.96
N ASN A 82 -13.98 20.99 20.33
CA ASN A 82 -13.42 21.40 21.61
C ASN A 82 -12.51 22.63 21.45
N SER A 83 -12.54 23.53 22.44
CA SER A 83 -11.59 24.65 22.55
C SER A 83 -10.14 24.22 22.76
N ASN A 84 -9.91 22.96 23.13
CA ASN A 84 -8.59 22.40 23.45
C ASN A 84 -7.88 21.79 22.22
N SER A 85 -8.48 21.83 21.03
CA SER A 85 -7.81 21.38 19.81
C SER A 85 -6.85 22.46 19.31
N GLU A 86 -5.57 22.13 19.19
CA GLU A 86 -4.55 23.09 18.75
C GLU A 86 -4.07 22.75 17.35
N GLN A 87 -3.99 23.77 16.49
CA GLN A 87 -3.43 23.62 15.15
C GLN A 87 -1.92 23.45 15.22
N LEU A 88 -1.43 22.37 14.63
CA LEU A 88 -0.02 22.02 14.64
C LEU A 88 0.81 22.97 13.75
N THR A 89 2.11 23.02 14.03
CA THR A 89 3.11 23.57 13.12
C THR A 89 4.06 22.50 12.62
N VAL A 90 4.87 22.81 11.61
CA VAL A 90 5.94 21.91 11.15
C VAL A 90 6.91 21.56 12.27
N LEU A 91 7.18 22.47 13.22
CA LEU A 91 7.98 22.14 14.41
C LEU A 91 7.40 20.97 15.22
N ASN A 92 6.07 20.89 15.39
CA ASN A 92 5.45 19.77 16.11
C ASN A 92 5.69 18.43 15.42
N TYR A 93 5.77 18.42 14.08
CA TYR A 93 6.20 17.25 13.34
C TYR A 93 7.68 16.94 13.58
N LEU A 94 8.57 17.92 13.46
CA LEU A 94 10.01 17.67 13.65
C LEU A 94 10.38 17.24 15.07
N GLU A 95 9.57 17.57 16.08
CA GLU A 95 9.74 17.06 17.45
C GLU A 95 9.62 15.53 17.54
N ILE A 96 8.88 14.88 16.63
CA ILE A 96 8.73 13.41 16.56
C ILE A 96 10.06 12.74 16.22
N LEU A 97 10.92 13.41 15.45
CA LEU A 97 12.25 12.89 15.11
C LEU A 97 13.07 12.60 16.36
N LYS A 98 12.85 13.33 17.46
CA LYS A 98 13.53 13.06 18.74
C LYS A 98 13.24 11.66 19.26
N GLU A 99 12.00 11.19 19.15
CA GLU A 99 11.66 9.81 19.53
C GLU A 99 12.13 8.82 18.46
N GLU A 100 11.87 9.13 17.19
CA GLU A 100 12.10 8.19 16.09
C GLU A 100 13.60 7.96 15.78
N GLU A 101 14.43 8.96 16.04
CA GLU A 101 15.89 8.91 15.85
C GLU A 101 16.63 8.60 17.15
N GLU A 102 15.90 8.27 18.24
CA GLU A 102 16.45 7.88 19.55
C GLU A 102 17.19 9.02 20.30
N TRP A 103 16.74 10.26 20.11
CA TRP A 103 17.24 11.50 20.72
C TRP A 103 16.19 12.23 21.57
N LYS A 104 15.48 11.52 22.46
CA LYS A 104 14.30 12.01 23.20
C LYS A 104 14.47 13.37 23.89
N ASN A 105 15.67 13.68 24.37
CA ASN A 105 15.97 14.90 25.12
C ASN A 105 16.62 16.01 24.26
N LEU A 106 16.64 15.86 22.93
CA LEU A 106 17.24 16.86 22.03
C LEU A 106 16.46 18.18 22.07
N PRO A 107 17.10 19.33 22.39
CA PRO A 107 16.44 20.63 22.34
C PRO A 107 16.05 21.05 20.91
N ASN A 108 14.94 21.79 20.78
CA ASN A 108 14.37 22.17 19.46
C ASN A 108 15.33 22.99 18.59
N ASN A 109 16.16 23.83 19.19
CA ASN A 109 17.12 24.66 18.47
C ASN A 109 18.22 23.85 17.75
N PHE A 110 18.41 22.58 18.10
CA PHE A 110 19.35 21.69 17.40
C PHE A 110 18.74 20.89 16.26
N LEU A 111 17.40 20.82 16.12
CA LEU A 111 16.75 19.89 15.18
C LEU A 111 17.31 19.97 13.75
N LEU A 112 17.46 21.18 13.20
CA LEU A 112 17.92 21.38 11.82
C LEU A 112 19.44 21.13 11.63
N ASP A 113 20.23 21.25 12.69
CA ASP A 113 21.67 20.92 12.66
C ASP A 113 21.93 19.43 12.93
N TRP A 114 21.05 18.80 13.70
CA TRP A 114 21.22 17.45 14.20
C TRP A 114 20.81 16.39 13.18
N PHE A 115 19.73 16.65 12.45
CA PHE A 115 19.22 15.74 11.42
C PHE A 115 19.71 16.23 10.04
N PRO A 116 20.64 15.50 9.39
CA PRO A 116 21.39 16.02 8.24
C PRO A 116 20.55 16.28 7.00
N TYR A 117 19.34 15.70 6.93
CA TYR A 117 18.38 15.87 5.83
C TYR A 117 17.46 17.09 6.00
N LEU A 118 17.61 17.88 7.06
CA LEU A 118 16.78 19.08 7.30
C LEU A 118 17.49 20.40 6.99
N TRP A 119 18.82 20.44 6.90
CA TRP A 119 19.69 21.61 6.64
C TRP A 119 19.32 22.91 7.38
N ASN A 120 20.24 23.43 8.19
CA ASN A 120 19.99 24.63 8.98
C ASN A 120 20.16 25.96 8.20
N THR A 121 19.23 26.26 7.29
CA THR A 121 19.20 27.52 6.54
C THR A 121 18.15 28.50 7.10
N PRO A 122 18.25 29.83 6.83
CA PRO A 122 17.19 30.78 7.16
C PRO A 122 15.82 30.38 6.59
N GLU A 123 15.82 29.83 5.38
CA GLU A 123 14.61 29.37 4.68
C GLU A 123 13.97 28.19 5.42
N ASN A 124 14.77 27.18 5.79
CA ASN A 124 14.29 26.00 6.51
C ASN A 124 13.85 26.33 7.95
N LYS A 125 14.48 27.31 8.59
CA LYS A 125 14.02 27.84 9.89
C LYS A 125 12.63 28.47 9.80
N ALA A 126 12.28 29.11 8.68
CA ALA A 126 10.97 29.71 8.53
C ALA A 126 9.86 28.65 8.52
N HIS A 127 10.12 27.46 7.94
CA HIS A 127 9.16 26.36 7.90
C HIS A 127 8.69 25.92 9.27
N LEU A 128 9.55 25.98 10.30
CA LEU A 128 9.23 25.55 11.67
C LEU A 128 7.95 26.17 12.23
N SER A 129 7.68 27.43 11.85
CA SER A 129 6.52 28.21 12.31
C SER A 129 5.27 28.04 11.44
N GLU A 130 5.39 27.41 10.28
CA GLU A 130 4.28 27.23 9.35
C GLU A 130 3.19 26.35 9.98
N LYS A 131 1.95 26.84 9.89
CA LYS A 131 0.76 26.14 10.36
C LYS A 131 0.39 25.04 9.39
N THR A 132 0.14 23.84 9.91
CA THR A 132 -0.31 22.69 9.10
C THR A 132 -1.84 22.59 9.11
N ASN A 133 -2.43 21.67 8.34
CA ASN A 133 -3.88 21.45 8.37
C ASN A 133 -4.32 20.53 9.51
N ALA A 134 -3.38 19.89 10.20
CA ALA A 134 -3.64 18.97 11.30
C ALA A 134 -3.78 19.68 12.65
N PHE A 135 -4.59 19.05 13.49
CA PHE A 135 -4.84 19.48 14.87
C PHE A 135 -4.47 18.35 15.83
N SER A 136 -3.91 18.72 16.97
CA SER A 136 -3.81 17.82 18.13
C SER A 136 -5.16 17.74 18.86
N ASN A 137 -5.48 16.55 19.36
CA ASN A 137 -6.70 16.29 20.15
C ASN A 137 -8.05 16.72 19.53
N PRO A 138 -8.32 16.62 18.22
CA PRO A 138 -9.67 16.83 17.71
C PRO A 138 -10.52 15.57 17.87
N THR A 139 -11.84 15.76 17.85
CA THR A 139 -12.80 14.66 17.90
C THR A 139 -12.74 13.87 16.59
N LEU A 140 -12.55 12.56 16.71
CA LEU A 140 -12.61 11.62 15.59
C LEU A 140 -13.98 11.70 14.92
N LEU A 141 -14.04 11.68 13.59
CA LEU A 141 -15.32 11.61 12.90
C LEU A 141 -15.90 10.19 12.97
N ASP A 142 -17.21 10.13 13.18
CA ASP A 142 -17.99 8.90 13.04
C ASP A 142 -18.03 8.47 11.56
N GLY A 143 -18.03 7.16 11.33
CA GLY A 143 -18.07 6.56 9.99
C GLY A 143 -17.04 5.46 9.82
N LYS A 144 -17.01 4.85 8.64
CA LYS A 144 -16.05 3.81 8.26
C LYS A 144 -15.15 4.36 7.16
N PHE A 145 -13.89 4.64 7.48
CA PHE A 145 -12.94 5.27 6.57
C PHE A 145 -11.98 4.26 5.95
N PRO A 146 -11.68 4.38 4.64
CA PRO A 146 -10.60 3.63 4.01
C PRO A 146 -9.24 4.01 4.63
N VAL A 147 -8.32 3.05 4.67
CA VAL A 147 -6.99 3.20 5.30
C VAL A 147 -5.88 3.14 4.26
N VAL A 148 -4.89 3.99 4.46
CA VAL A 148 -3.59 3.94 3.80
C VAL A 148 -2.52 3.65 4.85
N VAL A 149 -1.86 2.49 4.74
CA VAL A 149 -0.69 2.18 5.57
C VAL A 149 0.56 2.62 4.80
N TYR A 150 1.32 3.54 5.38
CA TYR A 150 2.50 4.12 4.76
C TYR A 150 3.79 3.42 5.20
N ALA A 151 4.63 3.07 4.23
CA ALA A 151 5.99 2.56 4.44
C ALA A 151 7.01 3.63 4.03
N PRO A 152 7.79 4.19 4.97
CA PRO A 152 8.74 5.24 4.64
C PRO A 152 9.92 4.82 3.78
N SER A 153 10.63 5.82 3.26
CA SER A 153 11.92 5.64 2.59
C SER A 153 13.01 5.12 3.53
N TYR A 154 14.20 4.87 2.97
CA TYR A 154 15.30 4.23 3.68
C TYR A 154 15.67 4.99 4.96
N GLN A 155 15.45 4.36 6.12
CA GLN A 155 15.66 4.95 7.45
C GLN A 155 14.89 6.22 7.76
N ALA A 156 13.83 6.52 7.00
CA ALA A 156 13.09 7.75 7.16
C ALA A 156 12.02 7.66 8.25
N SER A 157 11.64 8.85 8.71
CA SER A 157 10.63 9.06 9.73
C SER A 157 9.22 8.71 9.25
N SER A 158 8.34 8.35 10.18
CA SER A 158 6.91 8.13 9.90
C SER A 158 6.21 9.36 9.33
N ILE A 159 6.77 10.55 9.53
CA ILE A 159 6.19 11.84 9.14
C ILE A 159 6.80 12.47 7.89
N GLU A 160 7.69 11.77 7.17
CA GLU A 160 8.45 12.34 6.05
C GLU A 160 7.57 12.98 4.95
N ASN A 161 6.31 12.54 4.84
CA ASN A 161 5.35 12.98 3.84
C ASN A 161 4.05 13.55 4.44
N PHE A 162 4.15 14.19 5.62
CA PHE A 162 3.01 14.73 6.37
C PHE A 162 2.05 15.59 5.53
N GLY A 163 2.55 16.36 4.56
CA GLY A 163 1.70 17.19 3.69
C GLY A 163 0.72 16.35 2.84
N LEU A 164 1.19 15.26 2.26
CA LEU A 164 0.34 14.30 1.55
C LEU A 164 -0.62 13.59 2.51
N PHE A 165 -0.18 13.24 3.71
CA PHE A 165 -1.02 12.51 4.68
C PHE A 165 -2.17 13.38 5.17
N GLU A 166 -1.92 14.65 5.49
CA GLU A 166 -2.98 15.62 5.81
C GLU A 166 -3.95 15.81 4.64
N TYR A 167 -3.41 15.90 3.41
CA TYR A 167 -4.24 16.03 2.22
C TYR A 167 -5.18 14.83 2.04
N LEU A 168 -4.69 13.60 2.21
CA LEU A 168 -5.53 12.40 2.17
C LEU A 168 -6.55 12.36 3.32
N ALA A 169 -6.13 12.71 4.54
CA ALA A 169 -7.01 12.73 5.70
C ALA A 169 -8.16 13.73 5.56
N SER A 170 -7.87 14.94 5.06
CA SER A 170 -8.90 15.94 4.78
C SER A 170 -9.90 15.49 3.71
N ASN A 171 -9.52 14.52 2.87
CA ASN A 171 -10.34 13.88 1.83
C ASN A 171 -10.98 12.55 2.27
N GLY A 172 -10.97 12.24 3.56
CA GLY A 172 -11.71 11.11 4.12
C GLY A 172 -10.98 9.77 4.03
N PHE A 173 -9.66 9.78 4.19
CA PHE A 173 -8.84 8.58 4.41
C PHE A 173 -8.24 8.62 5.81
N VAL A 174 -7.94 7.48 6.40
CA VAL A 174 -7.03 7.40 7.54
C VAL A 174 -5.66 6.99 7.03
N VAL A 175 -4.60 7.67 7.49
CA VAL A 175 -3.21 7.33 7.15
C VAL A 175 -2.50 6.92 8.42
N ILE A 176 -1.87 5.75 8.42
CA ILE A 176 -1.04 5.24 9.53
C ILE A 176 0.37 4.95 9.04
N SER A 177 1.38 5.32 9.82
CA SER A 177 2.80 5.24 9.45
C SER A 177 3.67 4.91 10.66
N SER A 178 4.81 4.25 10.42
CA SER A 178 5.88 3.98 11.38
C SER A 178 7.23 4.20 10.70
N PRO A 179 8.29 4.68 11.39
CA PRO A 179 9.59 4.92 10.78
C PRO A 179 10.19 3.64 10.20
N SER A 180 11.01 3.80 9.16
CA SER A 180 11.80 2.71 8.59
C SER A 180 13.00 2.42 9.49
N ARG A 181 13.07 1.21 10.06
CA ARG A 181 14.11 0.81 11.02
C ARG A 181 14.61 -0.60 10.75
N GLY A 182 15.90 -0.83 10.97
CA GLY A 182 16.52 -2.16 10.87
C GLY A 182 15.95 -3.18 11.84
N THR A 183 16.33 -4.44 11.68
CA THR A 183 15.77 -5.56 12.47
C THR A 183 16.09 -5.43 13.95
N ASP A 184 17.36 -5.27 14.28
CA ASP A 184 17.85 -5.35 15.66
C ASP A 184 18.08 -3.97 16.29
N THR A 185 18.25 -2.93 15.46
CA THR A 185 18.48 -1.55 15.88
C THR A 185 17.79 -0.58 14.91
N ARG A 186 17.85 0.73 15.13
CA ARG A 186 17.29 1.71 14.19
C ARG A 186 17.96 1.66 12.82
N TRP A 187 19.20 1.14 12.73
CA TRP A 187 19.99 1.18 11.52
C TRP A 187 19.65 0.03 10.57
N LEU A 188 19.29 0.36 9.33
CA LEU A 188 19.18 -0.62 8.25
C LEU A 188 20.58 -1.06 7.79
N GLU A 189 20.68 -2.26 7.23
CA GLU A 189 21.92 -2.93 6.86
C GLU A 189 22.27 -2.76 5.36
N GLY A 190 21.91 -1.63 4.76
CA GLY A 190 22.20 -1.33 3.35
C GLY A 190 21.08 -1.69 2.37
N GLY A 191 19.85 -1.88 2.87
CA GLY A 191 18.67 -2.09 2.02
C GLY A 191 18.57 -3.53 1.56
N THR A 192 18.94 -4.45 2.45
CA THR A 192 18.96 -5.89 2.21
C THR A 192 17.55 -6.48 2.18
N THR A 193 17.44 -7.75 1.78
CA THR A 193 16.18 -8.51 1.91
C THR A 193 15.70 -8.55 3.37
N ARG A 194 16.61 -8.62 4.34
CA ARG A 194 16.28 -8.61 5.77
C ARG A 194 15.67 -7.28 6.22
N ASP A 195 16.24 -6.16 5.75
CA ASP A 195 15.72 -4.82 5.98
C ASP A 195 14.30 -4.68 5.41
N MET A 196 14.11 -5.10 4.17
CA MET A 196 12.84 -5.04 3.46
C MET A 196 11.76 -5.86 4.17
N GLU A 197 12.09 -7.09 4.58
CA GLU A 197 11.17 -7.96 5.31
C GLU A 197 10.85 -7.43 6.70
N THR A 198 11.81 -6.77 7.36
CA THR A 198 11.58 -6.12 8.65
C THR A 198 10.55 -5.01 8.52
N GLN A 199 10.71 -4.10 7.54
CA GLN A 199 9.73 -3.04 7.32
C GLN A 199 8.38 -3.61 6.83
N SER A 200 8.38 -4.70 6.05
CA SER A 200 7.14 -5.42 5.69
C SER A 200 6.41 -5.97 6.92
N ARG A 201 7.13 -6.48 7.93
CA ARG A 201 6.55 -6.92 9.21
C ARG A 201 6.06 -5.74 10.06
N ASP A 202 6.74 -4.60 10.00
CA ASP A 202 6.24 -3.37 10.63
C ASP A 202 4.92 -2.92 9.99
N VAL A 203 4.79 -2.99 8.65
CA VAL A 203 3.52 -2.73 7.96
C VAL A 203 2.41 -3.69 8.42
N GLU A 204 2.69 -4.99 8.58
CA GLU A 204 1.71 -5.94 9.14
C GLU A 204 1.32 -5.61 10.59
N PHE A 205 2.26 -5.11 11.38
CA PHE A 205 1.96 -4.61 12.72
C PHE A 205 1.03 -3.40 12.69
N LEU A 206 1.26 -2.45 11.77
CA LEU A 206 0.36 -1.30 11.58
C LEU A 206 -1.04 -1.72 11.12
N LEU A 207 -1.15 -2.74 10.26
CA LEU A 207 -2.44 -3.32 9.86
C LEU A 207 -3.19 -3.91 11.06
N LYS A 208 -2.48 -4.59 11.96
CA LYS A 208 -3.07 -5.07 13.21
C LYS A 208 -3.48 -3.90 14.11
N GLU A 209 -2.62 -2.90 14.29
CA GLU A 209 -2.89 -1.75 15.16
C GLU A 209 -4.12 -0.98 14.69
N ILE A 210 -4.21 -0.65 13.41
CA ILE A 210 -5.31 0.14 12.86
C ILE A 210 -6.65 -0.63 12.89
N SER A 211 -6.61 -1.96 12.92
CA SER A 211 -7.81 -2.80 13.04
C SER A 211 -8.53 -2.66 14.39
N THR A 212 -7.88 -2.09 15.40
CA THR A 212 -8.49 -1.83 16.72
C THR A 212 -9.43 -0.62 16.72
N TYR A 213 -9.41 0.21 15.68
CA TYR A 213 -10.23 1.41 15.58
C TYR A 213 -11.58 1.10 14.95
N GLU A 214 -12.67 1.40 15.66
CA GLU A 214 -14.04 1.11 15.21
C GLU A 214 -14.44 1.88 13.94
N ASN A 215 -13.81 3.03 13.65
CA ASN A 215 -14.14 3.87 12.50
C ASN A 215 -13.36 3.51 11.22
N ILE A 216 -12.74 2.33 11.19
CA ILE A 216 -11.94 1.83 10.06
C ILE A 216 -12.71 0.81 9.23
N ASP A 217 -12.62 0.97 7.90
CA ASP A 217 -13.09 0.00 6.91
C ASP A 217 -11.94 -0.93 6.49
N LEU A 218 -11.87 -2.11 7.10
CA LEU A 218 -10.82 -3.10 6.84
C LEU A 218 -10.94 -3.77 5.47
N GLU A 219 -12.07 -3.61 4.77
CA GLU A 219 -12.19 -4.05 3.37
C GLU A 219 -11.62 -3.02 2.39
N LYS A 220 -11.17 -1.84 2.86
CA LYS A 220 -10.64 -0.76 2.04
C LYS A 220 -9.26 -0.31 2.52
N VAL A 221 -8.30 -1.21 2.39
CA VAL A 221 -6.91 -0.97 2.79
C VAL A 221 -6.03 -0.83 1.55
N ALA A 222 -5.26 0.25 1.48
CA ALA A 222 -4.15 0.40 0.54
C ALA A 222 -2.81 0.49 1.27
N LEU A 223 -1.75 0.06 0.60
CA LEU A 223 -0.39 0.38 0.99
C LEU A 223 0.13 1.55 0.17
N MET A 224 0.85 2.47 0.80
CA MET A 224 1.58 3.53 0.13
C MET A 224 3.03 3.51 0.58
N GLY A 225 4.00 3.67 -0.32
CA GLY A 225 5.40 3.63 0.07
C GLY A 225 6.27 4.54 -0.78
N PHE A 226 7.27 5.15 -0.16
CA PHE A 226 8.28 5.97 -0.85
C PHE A 226 9.61 5.24 -0.87
N SER A 227 10.29 5.23 -2.03
CA SER A 227 11.65 4.66 -2.14
C SER A 227 11.70 3.23 -1.59
N PHE A 228 12.48 2.98 -0.54
CA PHE A 228 12.61 1.67 0.10
C PHE A 228 11.26 1.05 0.52
N GLY A 229 10.29 1.86 0.97
CA GLY A 229 8.96 1.38 1.35
C GLY A 229 8.19 0.71 0.20
N GLY A 230 8.52 1.02 -1.05
CA GLY A 230 7.94 0.35 -2.21
C GLY A 230 8.35 -1.13 -2.33
N LEU A 231 9.60 -1.48 -2.01
CA LEU A 231 10.06 -2.87 -1.90
C LEU A 231 9.27 -3.63 -0.84
N SER A 232 9.19 -3.05 0.37
CA SER A 232 8.51 -3.67 1.49
C SER A 232 7.02 -3.86 1.23
N ASN A 233 6.35 -2.88 0.60
CA ASN A 233 4.94 -3.00 0.25
C ASN A 233 4.69 -4.06 -0.84
N ALA A 234 5.58 -4.18 -1.82
CA ALA A 234 5.47 -5.22 -2.84
C ALA A 234 5.49 -6.63 -2.21
N ILE A 235 6.42 -6.90 -1.29
CA ILE A 235 6.45 -8.18 -0.57
C ILE A 235 5.25 -8.34 0.36
N THR A 236 4.80 -7.30 1.05
CA THR A 236 3.62 -7.38 1.92
C THR A 236 2.38 -7.82 1.15
N VAL A 237 2.14 -7.27 -0.05
CA VAL A 237 1.02 -7.68 -0.92
C VAL A 237 1.13 -9.14 -1.36
N MET A 238 2.34 -9.63 -1.62
CA MET A 238 2.56 -11.03 -2.01
C MET A 238 2.25 -12.03 -0.87
N LYS A 239 2.21 -11.60 0.39
CA LYS A 239 1.83 -12.45 1.54
C LYS A 239 0.47 -12.14 2.17
N ASN A 240 -0.07 -10.94 1.96
CA ASN A 240 -1.32 -10.49 2.59
C ASN A 240 -2.37 -10.07 1.56
N LYS A 241 -3.46 -10.86 1.47
CA LYS A 241 -4.55 -10.65 0.51
C LYS A 241 -5.63 -9.65 0.95
N THR A 242 -5.55 -9.08 2.15
CA THR A 242 -6.53 -8.09 2.61
C THR A 242 -6.32 -6.72 1.97
N ILE A 243 -5.12 -6.46 1.45
CA ILE A 243 -4.74 -5.21 0.78
C ILE A 243 -5.42 -5.15 -0.59
N LYS A 244 -6.01 -3.99 -0.92
CA LYS A 244 -6.78 -3.79 -2.15
C LYS A 244 -6.09 -2.92 -3.20
N ALA A 245 -5.08 -2.13 -2.82
CA ALA A 245 -4.31 -1.32 -3.77
C ALA A 245 -2.91 -0.98 -3.23
N ILE A 246 -2.00 -0.63 -4.14
CA ILE A 246 -0.66 -0.15 -3.79
C ILE A 246 -0.29 1.12 -4.57
N VAL A 247 0.22 2.11 -3.82
CA VAL A 247 0.77 3.38 -4.32
C VAL A 247 2.27 3.39 -4.07
N SER A 248 3.07 3.43 -5.14
CA SER A 248 4.51 3.58 -5.06
C SER A 248 4.93 4.99 -5.48
N LEU A 249 5.51 5.72 -4.54
CA LEU A 249 6.16 7.00 -4.75
C LEU A 249 7.63 6.69 -5.07
N ASP A 250 8.02 6.79 -6.33
CA ASP A 250 9.35 6.46 -6.88
C ASP A 250 10.07 5.29 -6.19
N GLY A 251 9.34 4.19 -5.99
CA GLY A 251 9.76 3.09 -5.13
C GLY A 251 10.94 2.27 -5.67
N THR A 252 11.74 1.76 -4.75
CA THR A 252 12.98 1.02 -5.00
C THR A 252 12.73 -0.38 -5.60
N GLU A 253 11.49 -0.87 -5.63
CA GLU A 253 11.12 -2.06 -6.41
C GLU A 253 11.40 -1.90 -7.91
N ARG A 254 11.52 -0.66 -8.39
CA ARG A 254 12.02 -0.35 -9.72
C ARG A 254 13.54 -0.50 -9.83
N TYR A 255 14.27 -0.06 -8.81
CA TYR A 255 15.73 0.10 -8.84
C TYR A 255 16.50 -1.12 -8.31
N ASN A 256 15.87 -1.95 -7.48
CA ASN A 256 16.52 -3.07 -6.80
C ASN A 256 15.61 -4.30 -6.75
N TYR A 257 15.11 -4.71 -7.92
CA TYR A 257 14.32 -5.93 -8.09
C TYR A 257 14.97 -7.19 -7.48
N PRO A 258 16.30 -7.42 -7.56
CA PRO A 258 16.92 -8.60 -6.98
C PRO A 258 16.76 -8.76 -5.46
N VAL A 259 16.48 -7.67 -4.73
CA VAL A 259 16.17 -7.74 -3.28
C VAL A 259 14.81 -8.38 -3.05
N LEU A 260 13.83 -8.14 -3.93
CA LEU A 260 12.51 -8.80 -3.89
C LEU A 260 12.65 -10.29 -4.14
N GLU A 261 13.36 -10.68 -5.19
CA GLU A 261 13.49 -12.09 -5.63
C GLU A 261 14.10 -13.01 -4.57
N LYS A 262 14.92 -12.44 -3.69
CA LYS A 262 15.55 -13.17 -2.58
C LYS A 262 14.61 -13.44 -1.41
N SER A 263 13.44 -12.82 -1.34
CA SER A 263 12.49 -13.06 -0.26
C SER A 263 11.81 -14.42 -0.44
N PRO A 264 11.69 -15.26 0.61
CA PRO A 264 10.84 -16.46 0.58
C PRO A 264 9.36 -16.18 0.29
N TYR A 265 8.90 -14.94 0.41
CA TYR A 265 7.52 -14.55 0.11
C TYR A 265 7.34 -14.04 -1.32
N PHE A 266 8.40 -13.96 -2.12
CA PHE A 266 8.33 -13.47 -3.48
C PHE A 266 7.46 -14.40 -4.34
N ASN A 267 6.33 -13.87 -4.80
CA ASN A 267 5.38 -14.58 -5.64
C ASN A 267 4.55 -13.58 -6.46
N LEU A 268 4.85 -13.48 -7.75
CA LEU A 268 4.20 -12.53 -8.66
C LEU A 268 2.71 -12.82 -8.85
N ASP A 269 2.30 -14.08 -8.83
CA ASP A 269 0.88 -14.48 -8.96
C ASP A 269 0.04 -13.92 -7.81
N LYS A 270 0.62 -13.72 -6.63
CA LYS A 270 -0.07 -13.13 -5.48
C LYS A 270 -0.16 -11.61 -5.57
N PHE A 271 0.68 -10.95 -6.36
CA PHE A 271 0.56 -9.52 -6.65
C PHE A 271 -0.46 -9.31 -7.77
N SER A 272 -1.74 -9.31 -7.38
CA SER A 272 -2.90 -9.26 -8.29
C SER A 272 -3.90 -8.17 -7.92
N ILE A 273 -3.40 -7.00 -7.54
CA ILE A 273 -4.19 -5.84 -7.09
C ILE A 273 -3.84 -4.59 -7.91
N PRO A 274 -4.73 -3.59 -8.02
CA PRO A 274 -4.41 -2.31 -8.62
C PRO A 274 -3.10 -1.71 -8.08
N TYR A 275 -2.21 -1.33 -9.00
CA TYR A 275 -0.91 -0.75 -8.70
C TYR A 275 -0.71 0.56 -9.43
N ILE A 276 -0.30 1.61 -8.71
CA ILE A 276 0.19 2.85 -9.31
C ILE A 276 1.65 3.08 -8.90
N HIS A 277 2.50 3.36 -9.89
CA HIS A 277 3.88 3.75 -9.68
C HIS A 277 4.12 5.16 -10.22
N PHE A 278 4.66 6.02 -9.38
CA PHE A 278 5.03 7.38 -9.73
C PHE A 278 6.55 7.48 -9.86
N ALA A 279 7.06 7.56 -11.08
CA ALA A 279 8.47 7.64 -11.37
C ALA A 279 8.97 9.10 -11.38
N GLN A 280 10.19 9.31 -10.89
CA GLN A 280 10.94 10.55 -11.10
C GLN A 280 11.24 10.80 -12.59
N LYS A 281 11.64 12.03 -12.91
CA LYS A 281 12.10 12.43 -14.24
C LYS A 281 13.29 11.59 -14.73
N GLU A 282 13.63 11.74 -16.00
CA GLU A 282 14.88 11.15 -16.49
C GLU A 282 16.07 11.84 -15.81
N ILE A 283 16.98 11.02 -15.28
CA ILE A 283 18.21 11.48 -14.64
C ILE A 283 19.15 11.97 -15.75
N PRO A 284 19.61 13.23 -15.70
CA PRO A 284 20.51 13.77 -16.71
C PRO A 284 21.82 12.99 -16.81
N LYS A 285 22.38 12.89 -18.03
CA LYS A 285 23.64 12.17 -18.30
C LYS A 285 24.81 12.64 -17.43
N GLU A 286 24.88 13.95 -17.15
CA GLU A 286 25.87 14.53 -16.25
C GLU A 286 25.80 13.88 -14.86
N VAL A 287 24.62 13.86 -14.24
CA VAL A 287 24.39 13.25 -12.93
C VAL A 287 24.66 11.75 -12.97
N LEU A 288 24.19 11.04 -13.99
CA LEU A 288 24.47 9.61 -14.15
C LEU A 288 25.98 9.31 -14.13
N THR A 289 26.76 10.12 -14.84
CA THR A 289 28.21 9.93 -14.97
C THR A 289 28.93 10.29 -13.67
N THR A 290 28.59 11.44 -13.06
CA THR A 290 29.25 11.91 -11.83
C THR A 290 28.97 11.00 -10.64
N GLU A 291 27.73 10.55 -10.49
CA GLU A 291 27.30 9.70 -9.36
C GLU A 291 27.46 8.20 -9.64
N LYS A 292 27.98 7.83 -10.82
CA LYS A 292 28.15 6.43 -11.28
C LYS A 292 26.84 5.63 -11.23
N ILE A 293 25.73 6.28 -11.57
CA ILE A 293 24.41 5.66 -11.64
C ILE A 293 24.26 4.98 -13.01
N PRO A 294 23.86 3.70 -13.07
CA PRO A 294 23.61 3.03 -14.33
C PRO A 294 22.51 3.72 -15.16
N GLU A 295 22.75 3.93 -16.45
CA GLU A 295 21.78 4.56 -17.36
C GLU A 295 20.46 3.79 -17.44
N GLU A 296 20.51 2.46 -17.23
CA GLU A 296 19.32 1.61 -17.21
C GLU A 296 18.29 1.99 -16.16
N LEU A 297 18.67 2.71 -15.09
CA LEU A 297 17.69 3.22 -14.12
C LEU A 297 16.65 4.13 -14.76
N ASN A 298 16.96 4.79 -15.89
CA ASN A 298 15.99 5.65 -16.58
C ASN A 298 14.85 4.85 -17.22
N TYR A 299 15.07 3.62 -17.70
CA TYR A 299 14.09 2.89 -18.50
C TYR A 299 13.68 1.52 -17.93
N LYS A 300 14.58 0.81 -17.25
CA LYS A 300 14.34 -0.55 -16.72
C LYS A 300 13.33 -0.52 -15.58
N PHE A 301 12.37 -1.44 -15.63
CA PHE A 301 11.44 -1.66 -14.53
C PHE A 301 10.93 -3.10 -14.50
N GLN A 302 11.79 -4.01 -14.05
CA GLN A 302 11.55 -5.45 -14.11
C GLN A 302 10.25 -5.89 -13.40
N LEU A 303 9.88 -5.30 -12.25
CA LEU A 303 8.60 -5.64 -11.61
C LEU A 303 7.40 -5.30 -12.50
N TYR A 304 7.38 -4.13 -13.12
CA TYR A 304 6.31 -3.74 -14.04
C TYR A 304 6.21 -4.72 -15.23
N ASP A 305 7.36 -5.10 -15.78
CA ASP A 305 7.44 -6.04 -16.90
C ASP A 305 6.95 -7.44 -16.50
N SER A 306 7.26 -7.90 -15.28
CA SER A 306 6.93 -9.24 -14.78
C SER A 306 5.50 -9.40 -14.21
N LEU A 307 4.80 -8.32 -13.83
CA LEU A 307 3.47 -8.44 -13.23
C LEU A 307 2.37 -8.71 -14.28
N GLU A 308 1.67 -9.84 -14.18
CA GLU A 308 0.64 -10.23 -15.15
C GLU A 308 -0.79 -9.92 -14.71
N TYR A 309 -1.08 -10.10 -13.43
CA TYR A 309 -2.46 -10.12 -12.91
C TYR A 309 -2.89 -8.81 -12.21
N SER A 310 -2.17 -7.72 -12.46
CA SER A 310 -2.43 -6.41 -11.85
C SER A 310 -2.72 -5.37 -12.92
N ASN A 311 -3.73 -4.53 -12.68
CA ASN A 311 -3.91 -3.31 -13.45
C ASN A 311 -2.90 -2.28 -12.96
N ILE A 312 -1.96 -1.90 -13.81
CA ILE A 312 -0.84 -1.02 -13.46
C ILE A 312 -0.95 0.30 -14.20
N ASN A 313 -0.86 1.40 -13.45
CA ASN A 313 -0.65 2.73 -13.98
C ASN A 313 0.73 3.22 -13.58
N ARG A 314 1.57 3.58 -14.55
CA ARG A 314 2.87 4.18 -14.31
C ARG A 314 2.83 5.62 -14.80
N TYR A 315 3.06 6.57 -13.92
CA TYR A 315 3.25 7.97 -14.32
C TYR A 315 4.70 8.36 -14.12
N ARG A 316 5.20 9.26 -14.96
CA ARG A 316 6.49 9.91 -14.77
C ARG A 316 6.28 11.40 -14.62
N PHE A 317 6.79 11.97 -13.54
CA PHE A 317 6.78 13.42 -13.30
C PHE A 317 8.07 14.03 -13.83
N HIS A 318 7.97 14.96 -14.77
CA HIS A 318 9.13 15.48 -15.49
C HIS A 318 9.91 16.57 -14.75
N ASP A 319 9.35 17.07 -13.64
CA ASP A 319 9.96 18.10 -12.78
C ASP A 319 10.35 17.58 -11.38
N LEU A 320 10.08 16.31 -11.04
CA LEU A 320 10.47 15.71 -9.75
C LEU A 320 11.70 14.82 -9.89
N THR A 321 12.69 15.07 -9.02
CA THR A 321 13.78 14.16 -8.66
C THR A 321 13.35 13.31 -7.45
N HIS A 322 13.98 12.16 -7.23
CA HIS A 322 13.67 11.19 -6.17
C HIS A 322 13.30 11.81 -4.81
N SER A 323 14.10 12.75 -4.30
CA SER A 323 13.87 13.33 -2.97
C SER A 323 12.55 14.10 -2.86
N TYR A 324 12.01 14.63 -3.96
CA TYR A 324 10.81 15.49 -3.95
C TYR A 324 9.48 14.73 -4.02
N PHE A 325 9.52 13.42 -3.79
CA PHE A 325 8.33 12.60 -3.59
C PHE A 325 7.84 12.63 -2.13
N SER A 326 8.48 13.41 -1.27
CA SER A 326 8.09 13.66 0.12
C SER A 326 7.99 15.16 0.44
N SER A 327 7.09 15.52 1.35
CA SER A 327 7.01 16.92 1.83
C SER A 327 8.31 17.36 2.50
N PHE A 328 9.04 16.45 3.14
CA PHE A 328 10.36 16.75 3.68
C PHE A 328 11.34 17.16 2.58
N GLY A 329 11.39 16.40 1.47
CA GLY A 329 12.28 16.73 0.37
C GLY A 329 11.90 18.03 -0.33
N VAL A 330 10.61 18.29 -0.54
CA VAL A 330 10.15 19.54 -1.12
C VAL A 330 10.57 20.74 -0.26
N LEU A 331 10.28 20.68 1.04
CA LEU A 331 10.49 21.81 1.95
C LEU A 331 11.95 22.00 2.37
N PHE A 332 12.66 20.93 2.71
CA PHE A 332 13.95 21.05 3.39
C PHE A 332 15.16 20.72 2.52
N ALA A 333 14.99 19.96 1.42
CA ALA A 333 16.13 19.46 0.67
C ALA A 333 16.84 20.53 -0.17
N ASN A 334 18.17 20.49 -0.17
CA ASN A 334 18.94 21.33 -1.08
C ASN A 334 18.72 20.93 -2.54
N ARG A 335 18.64 21.93 -3.42
CA ARG A 335 18.50 21.72 -4.85
C ARG A 335 19.84 21.36 -5.49
N ASP A 336 19.88 20.26 -6.23
CA ASP A 336 20.98 19.89 -7.10
C ASP A 336 20.88 20.67 -8.42
N LYS A 337 21.70 21.71 -8.56
CA LYS A 337 21.73 22.59 -9.73
C LYS A 337 22.00 21.86 -11.06
N ARG A 338 22.54 20.64 -11.03
CA ARG A 338 22.78 19.83 -12.24
C ARG A 338 21.48 19.28 -12.84
N GLN A 339 20.41 19.19 -12.05
CA GLN A 339 19.23 18.42 -12.46
C GLN A 339 17.88 18.95 -11.98
N ASP A 340 17.85 19.67 -10.86
CA ASP A 340 16.61 20.09 -10.23
C ASP A 340 16.01 21.31 -10.89
N LYS A 341 14.69 21.36 -10.88
CA LYS A 341 13.91 22.48 -11.40
C LYS A 341 13.80 23.57 -10.33
N SER A 342 13.18 24.69 -10.70
CA SER A 342 12.84 25.73 -9.73
C SER A 342 11.83 25.22 -8.70
N ASP A 343 11.86 25.82 -7.51
CA ASP A 343 11.00 25.46 -6.39
C ASP A 343 9.51 25.48 -6.76
N ASP A 344 9.05 26.48 -7.52
CA ASP A 344 7.67 26.53 -8.02
C ASP A 344 7.28 25.31 -8.86
N LYS A 345 8.20 24.81 -9.70
CA LYS A 345 7.94 23.63 -10.56
C LYS A 345 7.93 22.36 -9.73
N ILE A 346 8.85 22.24 -8.77
CA ILE A 346 8.90 21.11 -7.84
C ILE A 346 7.62 21.07 -7.00
N MET A 347 7.22 22.17 -6.39
CA MET A 347 6.00 22.28 -5.58
C MET A 347 4.74 22.00 -6.41
N ALA A 348 4.62 22.55 -7.61
CA ALA A 348 3.49 22.27 -8.50
C ALA A 348 3.43 20.80 -8.92
N SER A 349 4.58 20.18 -9.19
CA SER A 349 4.64 18.77 -9.56
C SER A 349 4.40 17.83 -8.37
N TYR A 350 4.81 18.20 -7.15
CA TYR A 350 4.46 17.46 -5.93
C TYR A 350 2.96 17.58 -5.62
N ASN A 351 2.35 18.76 -5.83
CA ASN A 351 0.90 18.91 -5.75
C ASN A 351 0.19 17.97 -6.74
N LEU A 352 0.67 17.92 -7.99
CA LEU A 352 0.14 17.02 -9.01
C LEU A 352 0.27 15.54 -8.60
N LEU A 353 1.39 15.16 -7.98
CA LEU A 353 1.59 13.83 -7.38
C LEU A 353 0.52 13.54 -6.31
N CYS A 354 0.31 14.45 -5.35
CA CYS A 354 -0.70 14.28 -4.32
C CYS A 354 -2.11 14.13 -4.91
N GLN A 355 -2.45 14.91 -5.94
CA GLN A 355 -3.73 14.80 -6.63
C GLN A 355 -3.91 13.42 -7.29
N HIS A 356 -2.90 12.93 -8.00
CA HIS A 356 -2.95 11.61 -8.64
C HIS A 356 -3.05 10.48 -7.62
N THR A 357 -2.34 10.59 -6.49
CA THR A 357 -2.48 9.65 -5.36
C THR A 357 -3.91 9.61 -4.84
N LEU A 358 -4.51 10.78 -4.58
CA LEU A 358 -5.90 10.86 -4.12
C LEU A 358 -6.88 10.23 -5.12
N GLN A 359 -6.75 10.57 -6.40
CA GLN A 359 -7.65 10.04 -7.43
C GLN A 359 -7.50 8.52 -7.57
N PHE A 360 -6.28 7.97 -7.48
CA PHE A 360 -6.07 6.53 -7.49
C PHE A 360 -6.73 5.84 -6.29
N LEU A 361 -6.60 6.40 -5.09
CA LEU A 361 -7.21 5.85 -3.89
C LEU A 361 -8.74 5.96 -3.91
N ASN A 362 -9.29 7.07 -4.41
CA ASN A 362 -10.74 7.23 -4.59
C ASN A 362 -11.29 6.25 -5.64
N ALA A 363 -10.57 6.04 -6.74
CA ALA A 363 -10.96 5.08 -7.78
C ALA A 363 -10.97 3.64 -7.24
N THR A 364 -9.94 3.25 -6.48
CA THR A 364 -9.73 1.86 -6.06
C THR A 364 -10.49 1.51 -4.77
N LEU A 365 -10.48 2.38 -3.76
CA LEU A 365 -11.07 2.09 -2.45
C LEU A 365 -12.50 2.62 -2.31
N LYS A 366 -12.84 3.73 -2.98
CA LYS A 366 -14.18 4.34 -2.89
C LYS A 366 -15.04 4.11 -4.13
N ASN A 367 -14.47 3.54 -5.20
CA ASN A 367 -15.14 3.28 -6.47
C ASN A 367 -15.81 4.55 -7.06
N GLU A 368 -15.16 5.71 -6.89
CA GLU A 368 -15.68 7.00 -7.38
C GLU A 368 -15.53 7.09 -8.91
N LYS A 369 -16.67 7.21 -9.62
CA LYS A 369 -16.70 7.21 -11.10
C LYS A 369 -15.76 8.24 -11.74
N ASN A 370 -15.73 9.46 -11.22
CA ASN A 370 -14.87 10.52 -11.74
C ASN A 370 -13.38 10.20 -11.53
N ALA A 371 -13.04 9.58 -10.40
CA ALA A 371 -11.68 9.19 -10.08
C ALA A 371 -11.23 8.01 -10.96
N ILE A 372 -12.12 7.06 -11.24
CA ILE A 372 -11.88 5.97 -12.20
C ILE A 372 -11.59 6.56 -13.58
N ALA A 373 -12.45 7.45 -14.08
CA ALA A 373 -12.24 8.11 -15.37
C ALA A 373 -10.92 8.89 -15.40
N PHE A 374 -10.59 9.63 -14.33
CA PHE A 374 -9.32 10.34 -14.20
C PHE A 374 -8.12 9.39 -14.33
N ILE A 375 -8.15 8.25 -13.65
CA ILE A 375 -7.05 7.28 -13.67
C ILE A 375 -7.00 6.50 -14.99
N GLU A 376 -8.09 6.32 -15.71
CA GLU A 376 -8.09 5.65 -17.01
C GLU A 376 -7.62 6.57 -18.14
N ASN A 377 -7.97 7.86 -18.07
CA ASN A 377 -7.59 8.89 -19.02
C ASN A 377 -6.05 9.05 -19.15
N LYS A 378 -5.62 9.54 -20.31
CA LYS A 378 -4.27 10.10 -20.47
C LYS A 378 -4.19 11.47 -19.76
N PRO A 379 -3.02 11.90 -19.30
CA PRO A 379 -2.87 13.19 -18.62
C PRO A 379 -3.47 14.38 -19.36
N VAL A 380 -3.28 14.46 -20.68
CA VAL A 380 -3.83 15.54 -21.54
C VAL A 380 -5.35 15.63 -21.48
N ALA A 381 -6.06 14.49 -21.40
CA ALA A 381 -7.51 14.47 -21.28
C ALA A 381 -8.01 14.95 -19.91
N ASN A 382 -7.14 14.93 -18.90
CA ASN A 382 -7.41 15.52 -17.58
C ASN A 382 -6.91 16.98 -17.48
N GLY A 383 -6.41 17.56 -18.58
CA GLY A 383 -5.92 18.94 -18.63
C GLY A 383 -4.45 19.13 -18.26
N PHE A 384 -3.65 18.06 -18.17
CA PHE A 384 -2.22 18.14 -17.88
C PHE A 384 -1.37 17.96 -19.14
N SER A 385 -0.40 18.85 -19.36
CA SER A 385 0.55 18.73 -20.48
C SER A 385 1.44 17.49 -20.33
N ASP A 386 1.72 16.80 -21.43
CA ASP A 386 2.70 15.70 -21.50
C ASP A 386 4.12 16.15 -21.11
N SER A 387 4.41 17.46 -21.17
CA SER A 387 5.67 18.02 -20.69
C SER A 387 5.82 18.00 -19.16
N LEU A 388 4.71 17.88 -18.42
CA LEU A 388 4.70 17.85 -16.94
C LEU A 388 4.66 16.42 -16.43
N ILE A 389 3.81 15.59 -17.04
CA ILE A 389 3.59 14.21 -16.62
C ILE A 389 3.26 13.33 -17.82
N SER A 390 3.84 12.13 -17.87
CA SER A 390 3.52 11.12 -18.88
C SER A 390 3.04 9.83 -18.22
N LYS A 391 2.31 9.00 -18.96
CA LYS A 391 1.63 7.80 -18.43
C LYS A 391 1.83 6.58 -19.31
N GLN A 392 2.06 5.43 -18.69
CA GLN A 392 2.02 4.09 -19.27
C GLN A 392 1.03 3.22 -18.48
N THR A 393 0.38 2.27 -19.14
CA THR A 393 -0.62 1.39 -18.53
C THR A 393 -0.37 -0.06 -18.90
N LYS A 394 -0.55 -0.97 -17.95
CA LYS A 394 -0.60 -2.43 -18.18
C LYS A 394 -1.92 -2.93 -17.64
N LYS A 395 -2.71 -3.64 -18.46
CA LYS A 395 -3.94 -4.27 -18.00
C LYS A 395 -3.62 -5.66 -17.45
N ALA A 396 -4.35 -6.05 -16.41
CA ALA A 396 -4.26 -7.40 -15.88
C ALA A 396 -4.69 -8.41 -16.95
N ILE A 397 -3.97 -9.52 -17.04
CA ILE A 397 -4.43 -10.73 -17.69
C ILE A 397 -5.43 -11.39 -16.74
N GLU A 398 -6.51 -11.95 -17.29
CA GLU A 398 -7.47 -12.71 -16.49
C GLU A 398 -6.83 -14.02 -16.02
N LYS A 399 -6.96 -14.33 -14.72
CA LYS A 399 -6.51 -15.62 -14.20
C LYS A 399 -7.42 -16.72 -14.70
N GLU A 400 -6.84 -17.87 -14.98
CA GLU A 400 -7.63 -19.07 -15.24
C GLU A 400 -8.50 -19.40 -14.01
N PHE A 401 -9.78 -19.69 -14.26
CA PHE A 401 -10.74 -20.03 -13.23
C PHE A 401 -10.56 -21.49 -12.83
N THR A 402 -10.20 -21.74 -11.57
CA THR A 402 -9.79 -23.06 -11.09
C THR A 402 -10.86 -23.72 -10.21
N TYR A 403 -10.63 -24.99 -9.85
CA TYR A 403 -11.39 -25.69 -8.80
C TYR A 403 -11.51 -24.87 -7.51
N LYS A 404 -10.46 -24.13 -7.13
CA LYS A 404 -10.50 -23.32 -5.91
C LYS A 404 -11.51 -22.18 -6.02
N ASP A 405 -11.56 -21.51 -7.17
CA ASP A 405 -12.50 -20.42 -7.42
C ASP A 405 -13.93 -20.96 -7.46
N PHE A 406 -14.14 -22.12 -8.07
CA PHE A 406 -15.42 -22.83 -8.02
C PHE A 406 -15.84 -23.16 -6.59
N ASN A 407 -14.91 -23.68 -5.78
CA ASN A 407 -15.15 -24.03 -4.38
C ASN A 407 -15.49 -22.79 -3.52
N ASP A 408 -14.88 -21.65 -3.80
CA ASP A 408 -15.20 -20.38 -3.13
C ASP A 408 -16.62 -19.90 -3.51
N LEU A 409 -17.06 -20.09 -4.76
CA LEU A 409 -18.45 -19.84 -5.16
C LEU A 409 -19.43 -20.80 -4.46
N ALA A 410 -19.11 -22.10 -4.47
CA ALA A 410 -19.88 -23.13 -3.79
C ALA A 410 -20.04 -22.81 -2.29
N PHE A 411 -18.95 -22.44 -1.61
CA PHE A 411 -18.97 -22.05 -0.21
C PHE A 411 -19.89 -20.85 0.07
N LYS A 412 -19.90 -19.83 -0.80
CA LYS A 412 -20.76 -18.63 -0.63
C LYS A 412 -22.26 -18.95 -0.69
N GLN A 413 -22.65 -20.02 -1.38
CA GLN A 413 -24.03 -20.51 -1.41
C GLN A 413 -24.24 -21.76 -0.55
N ASP A 414 -23.39 -21.94 0.47
CA ASP A 414 -23.43 -23.05 1.44
C ASP A 414 -23.52 -24.43 0.77
N TYR A 415 -22.79 -24.59 -0.34
CA TYR A 415 -22.77 -25.78 -1.18
C TYR A 415 -24.15 -26.27 -1.64
N GLN A 416 -25.14 -25.39 -1.71
CA GLN A 416 -26.44 -25.69 -2.34
C GLN A 416 -26.32 -25.56 -3.86
N ASP A 417 -27.22 -26.19 -4.62
CA ASP A 417 -27.37 -26.01 -6.08
C ASP A 417 -26.07 -26.11 -6.89
N LEU A 418 -25.19 -27.06 -6.55
CA LEU A 418 -23.84 -27.16 -7.13
C LEU A 418 -23.83 -27.54 -8.61
N ILE A 419 -24.79 -28.35 -9.08
CA ILE A 419 -24.88 -28.74 -10.49
C ILE A 419 -25.24 -27.51 -11.36
N PRO A 420 -26.32 -26.75 -11.09
CA PRO A 420 -26.58 -25.50 -11.79
C PRO A 420 -25.43 -24.49 -11.71
N LEU A 421 -24.76 -24.39 -10.54
CA LEU A 421 -23.58 -23.54 -10.39
C LEU A 421 -22.45 -23.99 -11.33
N TYR A 422 -22.15 -25.28 -11.39
CA TYR A 422 -21.13 -25.85 -12.27
C TYR A 422 -21.45 -25.60 -13.73
N GLU A 423 -22.66 -25.91 -14.18
CA GLU A 423 -23.10 -25.68 -15.56
C GLU A 423 -22.95 -24.21 -15.96
N LYS A 424 -23.40 -23.28 -15.11
CA LYS A 424 -23.23 -21.83 -15.34
C LYS A 424 -21.76 -21.41 -15.36
N THR A 425 -20.94 -22.01 -14.52
CA THR A 425 -19.50 -21.70 -14.45
C THR A 425 -18.78 -22.16 -15.70
N MET A 426 -19.09 -23.36 -16.21
CA MET A 426 -18.51 -23.91 -17.45
C MET A 426 -18.83 -23.07 -18.69
N VAL A 427 -19.97 -22.37 -18.72
CA VAL A 427 -20.31 -21.44 -19.82
C VAL A 427 -19.31 -20.28 -19.89
N ASN A 428 -18.87 -19.76 -18.74
CA ASN A 428 -17.92 -18.63 -18.68
C ASN A 428 -16.46 -19.10 -18.63
N HIS A 429 -16.23 -20.32 -18.15
CA HIS A 429 -14.90 -20.89 -17.91
C HIS A 429 -14.83 -22.33 -18.45
N PRO A 430 -14.77 -22.52 -19.78
CA PRO A 430 -14.87 -23.83 -20.41
C PRO A 430 -13.69 -24.77 -20.09
N ASN A 431 -12.57 -24.24 -19.58
CA ASN A 431 -11.39 -25.01 -19.17
C ASN A 431 -11.44 -25.44 -17.70
N LEU A 432 -12.51 -25.13 -16.95
CA LEU A 432 -12.63 -25.54 -15.56
C LEU A 432 -12.72 -27.07 -15.45
N GLU A 433 -11.72 -27.66 -14.83
CA GLU A 433 -11.71 -29.09 -14.49
C GLU A 433 -11.96 -29.31 -13.00
N LEU A 434 -13.02 -30.05 -12.66
CA LEU A 434 -13.28 -30.54 -11.32
C LEU A 434 -12.91 -32.02 -11.23
N GLN A 435 -11.72 -32.30 -10.72
CA GLN A 435 -11.22 -33.68 -10.62
C GLN A 435 -12.01 -34.49 -9.60
N GLU A 436 -12.37 -35.73 -9.96
CA GLU A 436 -13.12 -36.67 -9.12
C GLU A 436 -12.54 -36.78 -7.70
N GLY A 437 -11.23 -37.00 -7.58
CA GLY A 437 -10.57 -37.19 -6.29
C GLY A 437 -10.67 -35.98 -5.36
N MET A 438 -10.67 -34.76 -5.91
CA MET A 438 -10.81 -33.52 -5.13
C MET A 438 -12.23 -33.40 -4.56
N LEU A 439 -13.24 -33.57 -5.41
CA LEU A 439 -14.64 -33.54 -4.99
C LEU A 439 -14.96 -34.67 -4.01
N ASN A 440 -14.43 -35.87 -4.25
CA ASN A 440 -14.64 -37.01 -3.36
C ASN A 440 -14.11 -36.72 -1.95
N THR A 441 -12.86 -36.25 -1.87
CA THR A 441 -12.22 -35.93 -0.59
C THR A 441 -12.94 -34.81 0.15
N LEU A 442 -13.34 -33.74 -0.54
CA LEU A 442 -14.08 -32.63 0.05
C LEU A 442 -15.46 -33.09 0.55
N GLY A 443 -16.17 -33.84 -0.28
CA GLY A 443 -17.50 -34.36 0.02
C GLY A 443 -17.52 -35.26 1.24
N LEU A 444 -16.57 -36.20 1.36
CA LEU A 444 -16.41 -37.04 2.55
C LEU A 444 -16.06 -36.22 3.79
N ARG A 445 -15.11 -35.29 3.70
CA ARG A 445 -14.71 -34.42 4.83
C ARG A 445 -15.87 -33.60 5.38
N LEU A 446 -16.70 -33.04 4.50
CA LEU A 446 -17.90 -32.29 4.89
C LEU A 446 -18.97 -33.24 5.45
N SER A 447 -19.14 -34.41 4.84
CA SER A 447 -20.16 -35.40 5.26
C SER A 447 -19.93 -35.95 6.67
N PHE A 448 -18.67 -36.15 7.08
CA PHE A 448 -18.33 -36.62 8.42
C PHE A 448 -18.34 -35.52 9.49
N ASN A 449 -18.64 -34.28 9.11
CA ASN A 449 -18.94 -33.21 10.05
C ASN A 449 -20.46 -33.13 10.23
N SER A 450 -20.95 -33.34 11.45
CA SER A 450 -22.39 -33.39 11.77
C SER A 450 -23.15 -32.11 11.38
N GLU A 451 -22.50 -30.95 11.43
CA GLU A 451 -23.10 -29.66 11.04
C GLU A 451 -23.10 -29.43 9.53
N LYS A 452 -22.27 -30.18 8.77
CA LYS A 452 -22.04 -29.95 7.33
C LYS A 452 -22.40 -31.14 6.44
N LYS A 453 -23.13 -32.12 6.98
CA LYS A 453 -23.43 -33.36 6.26
C LYS A 453 -24.16 -33.14 4.94
N GLY A 454 -25.12 -32.21 4.91
CA GLY A 454 -25.86 -31.87 3.69
C GLY A 454 -24.97 -31.30 2.59
N GLN A 455 -24.04 -30.42 2.95
CA GLN A 455 -23.05 -29.85 2.04
C GLN A 455 -22.14 -30.96 1.48
N GLY A 456 -21.73 -31.91 2.31
CA GLY A 456 -20.95 -33.06 1.89
C GLY A 456 -21.68 -33.94 0.86
N TYR A 457 -22.96 -34.22 1.10
CA TYR A 457 -23.80 -34.95 0.14
C TYR A 457 -23.90 -34.21 -1.19
N ASN A 458 -24.14 -32.89 -1.16
CA ASN A 458 -24.24 -32.09 -2.38
C ASN A 458 -22.94 -32.14 -3.21
N VAL A 459 -21.77 -32.09 -2.55
CA VAL A 459 -20.47 -32.20 -3.23
C VAL A 459 -20.28 -33.59 -3.86
N LEU A 460 -20.64 -34.67 -3.16
CA LEU A 460 -20.55 -36.04 -3.69
C LEU A 460 -21.55 -36.28 -4.83
N LEU A 461 -22.74 -35.69 -4.75
CA LEU A 461 -23.74 -35.71 -5.82
C LEU A 461 -23.26 -34.95 -7.06
N LEU A 462 -22.60 -33.79 -6.91
CA LEU A 462 -21.91 -33.12 -8.01
C LEU A 462 -20.82 -34.03 -8.59
N ALA A 463 -20.00 -34.66 -7.75
CA ALA A 463 -18.95 -35.57 -8.23
C ALA A 463 -19.52 -36.71 -9.09
N LEU A 464 -20.63 -37.32 -8.64
CA LEU A 464 -21.35 -38.36 -9.37
C LEU A 464 -22.00 -37.86 -10.65
N HIS A 465 -22.51 -36.63 -10.67
CA HIS A 465 -23.03 -36.00 -11.88
C HIS A 465 -21.95 -35.91 -12.97
N LEU A 466 -20.72 -35.55 -12.57
CA LEU A 466 -19.58 -35.46 -13.49
C LEU A 466 -18.98 -36.82 -13.85
N ASN A 467 -19.01 -37.78 -12.93
CA ASN A 467 -18.40 -39.11 -13.08
C ASN A 467 -19.41 -40.23 -12.75
N PRO A 468 -20.51 -40.38 -13.53
CA PRO A 468 -21.63 -41.26 -13.19
C PRO A 468 -21.32 -42.76 -13.22
N LYS A 469 -20.12 -43.15 -13.67
CA LYS A 469 -19.64 -44.53 -13.70
C LYS A 469 -18.59 -44.84 -12.61
N SER A 470 -18.30 -43.89 -11.72
CA SER A 470 -17.33 -44.12 -10.65
C SER A 470 -17.96 -44.95 -9.53
N ALA A 471 -17.58 -46.24 -9.46
CA ALA A 471 -17.93 -47.10 -8.34
C ALA A 471 -17.42 -46.51 -7.00
N ASN A 472 -16.26 -45.85 -7.01
CA ASN A 472 -15.63 -45.26 -5.84
C ASN A 472 -16.44 -44.07 -5.28
N LEU A 473 -17.02 -43.23 -6.13
CA LEU A 473 -17.89 -42.14 -5.68
C LEU A 473 -19.22 -42.64 -5.09
N TYR A 474 -19.81 -43.69 -5.68
CA TYR A 474 -20.99 -44.33 -5.09
C TYR A 474 -20.67 -44.95 -3.73
N ASP A 475 -19.51 -45.59 -3.58
CA ASP A 475 -19.04 -46.10 -2.28
C ASP A 475 -18.84 -44.97 -1.26
N SER A 476 -18.20 -43.88 -1.68
CA SER A 476 -17.95 -42.73 -0.81
C SER A 476 -19.24 -42.02 -0.37
N LEU A 477 -20.22 -41.87 -1.26
CA LEU A 477 -21.56 -41.37 -0.91
C LEU A 477 -22.29 -42.34 0.03
N ALA A 478 -22.12 -43.64 -0.16
CA ALA A 478 -22.69 -44.64 0.74
C ALA A 478 -22.06 -44.60 2.15
N GLU A 479 -20.73 -44.43 2.26
CA GLU A 479 -20.03 -44.23 3.53
C GLU A 479 -20.50 -42.95 4.24
N ALA A 480 -20.68 -41.87 3.49
CA ALA A 480 -21.22 -40.62 4.01
C ALA A 480 -22.62 -40.80 4.62
N TYR A 481 -23.52 -41.50 3.92
CA TYR A 481 -24.85 -41.81 4.45
C TYR A 481 -24.81 -42.78 5.63
N PHE A 482 -23.99 -43.83 5.55
CA PHE A 482 -23.83 -44.83 6.60
C PHE A 482 -23.36 -44.19 7.91
N TYR A 483 -22.34 -43.33 7.85
CA TYR A 483 -21.82 -42.61 9.02
C TYR A 483 -22.86 -41.72 9.68
N ASN A 484 -23.78 -41.15 8.89
CA ASN A 484 -24.85 -40.27 9.35
C ASN A 484 -26.17 -41.00 9.60
N GLU A 485 -26.13 -42.34 9.71
CA GLU A 485 -27.25 -43.22 10.03
C GLU A 485 -28.39 -43.23 8.99
N ASP A 486 -28.15 -42.74 7.77
CA ASP A 486 -29.07 -42.85 6.64
C ASP A 486 -28.84 -44.18 5.91
N TYR A 487 -29.20 -45.27 6.59
CA TYR A 487 -28.93 -46.62 6.11
C TYR A 487 -29.66 -46.96 4.80
N GLN A 488 -30.82 -46.35 4.54
CA GLN A 488 -31.57 -46.57 3.30
C GLN A 488 -30.76 -46.08 2.09
N ASN A 489 -30.27 -44.84 2.15
CA ASN A 489 -29.46 -44.29 1.07
C ASN A 489 -28.07 -44.93 1.01
N ALA A 490 -27.50 -45.33 2.14
CA ALA A 490 -26.24 -46.08 2.17
C ALA A 490 -26.35 -47.41 1.40
N ILE A 491 -27.37 -48.23 1.70
CA ILE A 491 -27.59 -49.52 1.02
C ILE A 491 -27.76 -49.32 -0.49
N LEU A 492 -28.52 -48.30 -0.91
CA LEU A 492 -28.75 -48.01 -2.32
C LEU A 492 -27.43 -47.70 -3.05
N ASN A 493 -26.58 -46.87 -2.45
CA ASN A 493 -25.33 -46.44 -3.07
C ASN A 493 -24.24 -47.54 -3.02
N TYR A 494 -24.13 -48.33 -1.94
CA TYR A 494 -23.22 -49.50 -1.93
C TYR A 494 -23.59 -50.53 -2.98
N LYS A 495 -24.89 -50.82 -3.17
CA LYS A 495 -25.35 -51.70 -4.25
C LYS A 495 -24.95 -51.15 -5.61
N LYS A 496 -25.13 -49.84 -5.81
CA LYS A 496 -24.74 -49.20 -7.06
C LYS A 496 -23.24 -49.25 -7.31
N SER A 497 -22.43 -49.08 -6.27
CA SER A 497 -20.98 -49.25 -6.35
C SER A 497 -20.62 -50.68 -6.79
N LEU A 498 -21.26 -51.70 -6.20
CA LEU A 498 -21.02 -53.10 -6.57
C LEU A 498 -21.51 -53.47 -7.97
N GLU A 499 -22.57 -52.82 -8.47
CA GLU A 499 -22.99 -52.98 -9.86
C GLU A 499 -21.90 -52.51 -10.83
N LEU A 500 -21.16 -51.46 -10.47
CA LEU A 500 -20.10 -50.87 -11.30
C LEU A 500 -18.73 -51.54 -11.08
N ASN A 501 -18.48 -52.05 -9.87
CA ASN A 501 -17.27 -52.81 -9.51
C ASN A 501 -17.63 -53.93 -8.51
N HIS A 502 -17.76 -55.16 -9.02
CA HIS A 502 -18.11 -56.34 -8.22
C HIS A 502 -17.06 -56.70 -7.15
N GLU A 503 -15.84 -56.19 -7.26
CA GLU A 503 -14.73 -56.47 -6.32
C GLU A 503 -14.59 -55.40 -5.22
N ASN A 504 -15.53 -54.44 -5.12
CA ASN A 504 -15.48 -53.45 -4.05
C ASN A 504 -15.79 -54.09 -2.68
N GLN A 505 -14.72 -54.49 -1.99
CA GLN A 505 -14.79 -55.19 -0.71
C GLN A 505 -15.47 -54.34 0.38
N ASN A 506 -15.27 -53.02 0.39
CA ASN A 506 -15.91 -52.13 1.36
C ASN A 506 -17.43 -52.21 1.27
N ALA A 507 -17.98 -52.06 0.07
CA ALA A 507 -19.42 -52.16 -0.16
C ALA A 507 -19.98 -53.55 0.19
N ILE A 508 -19.24 -54.63 -0.09
CA ILE A 508 -19.63 -56.00 0.31
C ILE A 508 -19.78 -56.09 1.83
N ASP A 509 -18.80 -55.60 2.57
CA ASP A 509 -18.74 -55.74 4.02
C ASP A 509 -19.77 -54.84 4.72
N ARG A 510 -19.95 -53.60 4.24
CA ARG A 510 -21.00 -52.69 4.72
C ARG A 510 -22.41 -53.21 4.48
N LEU A 511 -22.67 -53.81 3.32
CA LEU A 511 -23.98 -54.40 3.03
C LEU A 511 -24.27 -55.66 3.85
N LYS A 512 -23.25 -56.39 4.30
CA LYS A 512 -23.43 -57.47 5.29
C LYS A 512 -23.76 -56.88 6.66
N GLN A 513 -22.99 -55.89 7.10
CA GLN A 513 -23.18 -55.19 8.37
C GLN A 513 -24.59 -54.60 8.51
N LEU A 514 -25.17 -54.07 7.44
CA LEU A 514 -26.51 -53.46 7.44
C LEU A 514 -27.68 -54.47 7.36
N LYS A 515 -27.40 -55.77 7.17
CA LYS A 515 -28.41 -56.84 7.14
C LYS A 515 -28.52 -57.59 8.47
N GLU A 516 -27.50 -57.47 9.31
CA GLU A 516 -27.47 -57.93 10.70
C GLU A 516 -28.14 -56.88 11.61
#